data_AF-A0A9D1NVJ0-F1
#
_entry.id   AF-A0A9D1NVJ0-F1
#
_cell.length_a   1.000
_cell.length_b   1.000
_cell.length_c   1.000
_cell.angle_alpha   90.00
_cell.angle_beta   90.00
_cell.angle_gamma   90.00
#
_symmetry.space_group_name_H-M   'P 1'
#
loop_
_entity.id
_entity.type
_entity.pdbx_description
1 polymer ?
#
loop_
_entity_poly.entity_id
_entity_poly.type
_entity_poly.pdbx_seq_one_letter_code
_entity_poly.pdbx_strand_id
1 'polypeptide(L)'
;MGAIQNYLQKRKRYGVVADSTYTHISEWLSWYQGTVKKFHTYWIYDGIQTKKQNRYKLGMAKKVCEDWANLLMNEKVSIKAGNFDSRLQEILEANNFRTRANQ
;
A
#
# COMPACT_ATOMS: atom_id res chain seq x y z
N MET A 1 12.35 -13.26 -0.30
CA MET A 1 13.14 -12.10 0.19
C MET A 1 13.49 -11.15 -0.94
N GLY A 2 13.01 -9.90 -0.85
CA GLY A 2 13.30 -8.86 -1.84
C GLY A 2 14.78 -8.43 -1.82
N ALA A 3 15.27 -7.86 -2.92
CA ALA A 3 16.66 -7.41 -3.05
C ALA A 3 17.08 -6.42 -1.94
N ILE A 4 16.17 -5.53 -1.54
CA ILE A 4 16.40 -4.52 -0.49
C ILE A 4 16.54 -5.16 0.90
N GLN A 5 15.69 -6.13 1.25
CA GLN A 5 15.82 -6.85 2.54
C GLN A 5 17.14 -7.61 2.64
N ASN A 6 17.51 -8.31 1.55
CA ASN A 6 18.79 -9.02 1.48
C ASN A 6 19.96 -8.05 1.70
N TYR A 7 19.91 -6.86 1.10
CA TYR A 7 20.92 -5.82 1.32
C TYR A 7 20.95 -5.36 2.79
N LEU A 8 19.81 -5.02 3.38
CA LEU A 8 19.73 -4.51 4.75
C LEU A 8 20.16 -5.56 5.80
N GLN A 9 19.75 -6.81 5.64
CA GLN A 9 20.14 -7.91 6.53
C GLN A 9 21.61 -8.28 6.36
N LYS A 10 22.04 -8.56 5.12
CA LYS A 10 23.37 -9.16 4.87
C LYS A 10 24.50 -8.14 4.88
N ARG A 11 24.26 -6.92 4.38
CA ARG A 11 25.31 -5.88 4.27
C ARG A 11 25.30 -4.90 5.44
N LYS A 12 24.14 -4.59 6.02
CA LYS A 12 24.00 -3.54 7.04
C LYS A 12 23.61 -4.05 8.43
N ARG A 13 23.34 -5.36 8.58
CA ARG A 13 22.98 -6.02 9.86
C ARG A 13 21.78 -5.37 10.58
N TYR A 14 20.84 -4.80 9.83
CA TYR A 14 19.61 -4.27 10.40
C TYR A 14 18.56 -5.37 10.59
N GLY A 15 17.86 -5.33 11.72
CA GLY A 15 16.65 -6.13 11.93
C GLY A 15 15.56 -5.67 10.99
N VAL A 16 15.06 -6.56 10.16
CA VAL A 16 13.90 -6.32 9.28
C VAL A 16 12.70 -7.08 9.84
N VAL A 17 11.51 -6.54 9.55
CA VAL A 17 10.21 -7.09 9.94
C VAL A 17 10.11 -8.57 9.54
N ALA A 18 9.46 -9.36 10.40
CA ALA A 18 9.23 -10.79 10.21
C ALA A 18 8.66 -11.11 8.81
N ASP A 19 9.16 -12.19 8.22
CA ASP A 19 8.86 -12.62 6.84
C ASP A 19 7.35 -12.86 6.62
N SER A 20 6.61 -13.19 7.69
CA SER A 20 5.15 -13.41 7.66
C SER A 20 4.36 -12.17 7.26
N THR A 21 4.83 -10.96 7.54
CA THR A 21 4.14 -9.74 7.08
C THR A 21 4.20 -9.64 5.55
N TYR A 22 5.33 -10.02 4.96
CA TYR A 22 5.52 -9.95 3.51
C TYR A 22 4.65 -10.96 2.76
N THR A 23 4.25 -12.06 3.39
CA THR A 23 3.33 -13.03 2.77
C THR A 23 1.93 -12.46 2.54
N HIS A 24 1.53 -11.43 3.29
CA HIS A 24 0.22 -10.79 3.15
C HIS A 24 0.17 -9.64 2.14
N ILE A 25 1.31 -9.14 1.66
CA ILE A 25 1.35 -7.95 0.78
C ILE A 25 0.51 -8.17 -0.49
N SER A 26 0.60 -9.35 -1.11
CA SER A 26 -0.15 -9.67 -2.33
C SER A 26 -1.67 -9.75 -2.06
N GLU A 27 -2.05 -10.25 -0.90
CA GLU A 27 -3.43 -10.33 -0.45
C GLU A 27 -4.00 -8.91 -0.21
N TRP A 28 -3.30 -8.08 0.56
CA TRP A 28 -3.69 -6.70 0.83
C TRP A 28 -3.77 -5.86 -0.44
N LEU A 29 -2.83 -6.05 -1.38
CA LEU A 29 -2.89 -5.41 -2.69
C LEU A 29 -4.16 -5.81 -3.45
N SER A 30 -4.56 -7.08 -3.40
CA SER A 30 -5.79 -7.56 -4.04
C SER A 30 -7.04 -6.93 -3.43
N TRP A 31 -7.04 -6.74 -2.10
CA TRP A 31 -8.10 -6.00 -1.40
C TRP A 31 -8.15 -4.52 -1.80
N TYR A 32 -6.99 -3.86 -1.88
CA TYR A 32 -6.87 -2.47 -2.31
C TYR A 32 -7.32 -2.27 -3.76
N GLN A 33 -6.93 -3.14 -4.68
CA GLN A 33 -7.40 -3.14 -6.08
C GLN A 33 -8.89 -3.52 -6.21
N GLY A 34 -9.50 -3.98 -5.12
CA GLY A 34 -10.93 -4.22 -5.02
C GLY A 34 -11.38 -5.55 -5.63
N THR A 35 -10.50 -6.52 -5.87
CA THR A 35 -10.93 -7.86 -6.31
C THR A 35 -10.08 -8.95 -5.68
N VAL A 36 -10.67 -9.67 -4.74
CA VAL A 36 -10.05 -10.86 -4.12
C VAL A 36 -10.75 -12.11 -4.63
N LYS A 37 -10.06 -12.89 -5.46
CA LYS A 37 -10.64 -14.05 -6.17
C LYS A 37 -11.30 -15.06 -5.24
N LYS A 38 -10.68 -15.35 -4.08
CA LYS A 38 -11.20 -16.31 -3.10
C LYS A 38 -12.48 -15.84 -2.38
N PHE A 39 -12.75 -14.54 -2.37
CA PHE A 39 -13.86 -13.95 -1.63
C PHE A 39 -14.99 -13.47 -2.55
N HIS A 40 -14.63 -12.72 -3.59
CA HIS A 40 -15.59 -12.04 -4.46
C HIS A 40 -16.17 -12.94 -5.54
N THR A 41 -15.54 -14.07 -5.87
CA THR A 41 -16.05 -15.01 -6.85
C THR A 41 -16.53 -16.27 -6.16
N TYR A 42 -17.76 -16.68 -6.43
CA TYR A 42 -18.35 -17.90 -5.90
C TYR A 42 -19.25 -18.55 -6.95
N TRP A 43 -19.65 -19.79 -6.69
CA TRP A 43 -20.49 -20.58 -7.58
C TRP A 43 -21.82 -20.86 -6.91
N ILE A 44 -22.92 -20.72 -7.64
CA ILE A 44 -24.27 -21.04 -7.19
C ILE A 44 -24.82 -22.13 -8.10
N TYR A 45 -25.42 -23.16 -7.52
CA TYR A 45 -26.17 -24.17 -8.26
C TYR A 45 -27.65 -23.81 -8.25
N ASP A 46 -28.28 -23.71 -9.42
CA ASP A 46 -29.68 -23.32 -9.58
C ASP A 46 -30.66 -24.51 -9.74
N GLY A 47 -30.17 -25.73 -9.51
CA GLY A 47 -30.94 -26.96 -9.73
C GLY A 47 -30.76 -27.58 -11.12
N ILE A 48 -30.16 -26.85 -12.06
CA ILE A 48 -29.87 -27.36 -13.42
C ILE A 48 -28.37 -27.25 -13.70
N GLN A 49 -27.76 -26.11 -13.39
CA GLN A 49 -26.37 -25.82 -13.71
C GLN A 49 -25.70 -24.98 -12.62
N THR A 50 -24.38 -25.06 -12.58
CA THR A 50 -23.59 -24.23 -11.68
C THR A 50 -23.18 -22.96 -12.40
N LYS A 51 -23.56 -21.80 -11.85
CA LYS A 51 -23.24 -20.47 -12.40
C LYS A 51 -22.22 -19.77 -11.53
N LYS A 52 -21.23 -19.14 -12.19
CA LYS A 52 -20.26 -18.27 -11.52
C LYS A 52 -20.91 -16.92 -11.23
N GLN A 53 -20.80 -16.46 -10.00
CA GLN A 53 -21.32 -15.18 -9.54
C GLN A 53 -20.20 -14.36 -8.89
N ASN A 54 -20.34 -13.03 -8.97
CA ASN A 54 -19.44 -12.10 -8.31
C ASN A 54 -20.19 -11.31 -7.24
N ARG A 55 -19.61 -11.22 -6.03
CA ARG A 55 -20.13 -10.39 -4.94
C ARG A 55 -19.96 -8.92 -5.28
N TYR A 56 -20.94 -8.11 -4.91
CA TYR A 56 -20.80 -6.65 -4.90
C TYR A 56 -19.70 -6.22 -3.95
N LYS A 57 -19.06 -5.09 -4.29
CA LYS A 57 -17.90 -4.56 -3.59
C LYS A 57 -18.04 -3.06 -3.40
N LEU A 58 -17.65 -2.61 -2.21
CA LEU A 58 -17.69 -1.19 -1.82
C LEU A 58 -16.34 -0.48 -2.02
N GLY A 59 -15.24 -1.23 -2.21
CA GLY A 59 -13.90 -0.63 -2.36
C GLY A 59 -13.34 -0.03 -1.06
N MET A 60 -13.83 -0.46 0.10
CA MET A 60 -13.48 0.13 1.40
C MET A 60 -12.00 0.05 1.74
N ALA A 61 -11.29 -1.03 1.36
CA ALA A 61 -9.85 -1.13 1.59
C ALA A 61 -9.07 0.01 0.91
N LYS A 62 -9.46 0.37 -0.33
CA LYS A 62 -8.89 1.53 -1.02
C LYS A 62 -9.25 2.83 -0.30
N LYS A 63 -10.53 3.01 0.04
CA LYS A 63 -11.00 4.24 0.70
C LYS A 63 -10.30 4.52 2.02
N VAL A 64 -10.19 3.50 2.87
CA VAL A 64 -9.45 3.61 4.14
C VAL A 64 -8.01 4.04 3.89
N CYS A 65 -7.30 3.38 2.96
CA CYS A 65 -5.92 3.78 2.65
C CYS A 65 -5.80 5.21 2.10
N GLU A 66 -6.72 5.64 1.22
CA GLU A 66 -6.77 7.02 0.72
C GLU A 66 -6.99 8.02 1.86
N ASP A 67 -7.92 7.73 2.79
CA ASP A 67 -8.20 8.58 3.94
C ASP A 67 -6.97 8.69 4.87
N TRP A 68 -6.31 7.57 5.16
CA TRP A 68 -5.06 7.58 5.93
C TRP A 68 -3.95 8.36 5.23
N ALA A 69 -3.80 8.20 3.90
CA ALA A 69 -2.80 8.94 3.14
C ALA A 69 -3.06 10.46 3.20
N ASN A 70 -4.32 10.89 3.02
CA ASN A 70 -4.72 12.28 3.13
C ASN A 70 -4.47 12.84 4.54
N LEU A 71 -4.70 12.05 5.59
CA LEU A 71 -4.39 12.46 6.96
C LEU A 71 -2.87 12.61 7.19
N LEU A 72 -2.09 11.66 6.69
CA LEU A 72 -0.63 11.63 6.86
C LEU A 72 0.10 12.71 6.06
N MET A 73 -0.45 13.10 4.91
CA MET A 73 0.14 14.07 4.00
C MET A 73 -0.91 15.12 3.63
N ASN A 74 -1.14 16.04 4.56
CA ASN A 74 -1.99 17.21 4.35
C ASN A 74 -1.15 18.49 4.15
N GLU A 75 -1.83 19.60 3.86
CA GLU A 75 -1.22 20.91 3.61
C GLU A 75 -0.46 21.47 4.82
N LYS A 76 -0.74 21.00 6.03
CA LYS A 76 -0.12 21.44 7.28
C LYS A 76 1.09 20.58 7.68
N VAL A 77 1.34 19.46 6.99
CA VAL A 77 2.49 18.59 7.30
C VAL A 77 3.80 19.31 6.98
N SER A 78 4.73 19.29 7.93
CA SER A 78 6.08 19.81 7.74
C SER A 78 7.12 18.72 8.01
N ILE A 79 8.11 18.61 7.12
CA ILE A 79 9.21 17.66 7.26
C ILE A 79 10.42 18.43 7.77
N LYS A 80 10.98 17.99 8.90
CA LYS A 80 12.10 18.62 9.59
C LYS A 80 13.28 17.65 9.71
N ALA A 81 14.46 18.14 9.36
CA ALA A 81 15.76 17.49 9.33
C ALA A 81 16.87 18.41 9.91
N GLY A 82 16.50 19.36 10.79
CA GLY A 82 17.45 20.20 11.54
C GLY A 82 18.37 20.99 10.62
N ASN A 83 19.69 20.79 10.75
CA ASN A 83 20.70 21.48 9.94
C ASN A 83 20.59 21.21 8.43
N PHE A 84 19.86 20.17 8.02
CA PHE A 84 19.66 19.81 6.62
C PHE A 84 18.36 20.38 6.02
N ASP A 85 17.57 21.14 6.80
CA ASP A 85 16.24 21.63 6.37
C ASP A 85 16.26 22.35 5.04
N SER A 86 17.17 23.31 4.84
CA SER A 86 17.22 24.11 3.61
C SER A 86 17.45 23.24 2.39
N ARG A 87 18.45 22.35 2.45
CA ARG A 87 18.77 21.44 1.35
C ARG A 87 17.65 20.42 1.11
N LEU A 88 17.00 19.96 2.18
CA LEU A 88 15.85 19.08 2.05
C LEU A 88 14.70 19.76 1.31
N GLN A 89 14.35 21.00 1.64
CA GLN A 89 13.27 21.71 0.95
C GLN A 89 13.58 21.89 -0.54
N GLU A 90 14.79 22.26 -0.91
CA GLU A 90 15.21 22.34 -2.33
C GLU A 90 15.00 21.02 -3.07
N ILE A 91 15.37 19.89 -2.44
CA ILE A 91 15.20 18.56 -3.03
C ILE A 91 13.72 18.22 -3.18
N LEU A 92 12.90 18.50 -2.16
CA LEU A 92 11.47 18.22 -2.19
C LEU A 92 10.76 19.05 -3.26
N GLU A 93 11.12 20.33 -3.41
CA GLU A 93 10.61 21.22 -4.45
C GLU A 93 11.03 20.76 -5.84
N ALA A 94 12.32 20.47 -6.06
CA ALA A 94 12.84 20.00 -7.34
C ALA A 94 12.16 18.70 -7.82
N ASN A 95 11.67 17.88 -6.89
CA ASN A 95 10.98 16.62 -7.19
C ASN A 95 9.46 16.73 -7.22
N ASN A 96 8.89 17.94 -7.05
CA ASN A 96 7.44 18.14 -6.88
C ASN A 96 6.84 17.22 -5.80
N PHE A 97 7.58 17.01 -4.71
CA PHE A 97 7.26 15.98 -3.71
C PHE A 97 5.87 16.15 -3.12
N ARG A 98 5.45 17.39 -2.82
CA ARG A 98 4.13 17.67 -2.21
C ARG A 98 2.97 17.17 -3.05
N THR A 99 3.07 17.28 -4.37
CA THR A 99 2.06 16.77 -5.31
C THR A 99 2.17 15.26 -5.46
N ARG A 100 3.40 14.74 -5.63
CA ARG A 100 3.64 13.32 -5.91
C ARG A 100 3.41 12.40 -4.71
N ALA A 101 3.52 12.92 -3.50
CA ALA A 101 3.30 12.15 -2.27
C ALA A 101 1.82 11.78 -2.06
N ASN A 102 0.90 12.54 -2.65
CA ASN A 102 -0.56 12.34 -2.57
C ASN A 102 -1.17 11.76 -3.86
N GLN A 103 -0.32 11.31 -4.80
CA GLN A 103 -0.74 10.86 -6.12
C GLN A 103 -0.95 9.34 -6.19
#